data_AF-A0A662UUG9-F1
#
_entry.id   AF-A0A662UUG9-F1
#
_cell.length_a   1.000
_cell.length_b   1.000
_cell.length_c   1.000
_cell.angle_alpha   90.00
_cell.angle_beta   90.00
_cell.angle_gamma   90.00
#
_symmetry.space_group_name_H-M   'P 1'
#
loop_
_entity.id
_entity.type
_entity.pdbx_description
1 polymer ?
#
loop_
_entity_poly.entity_id
_entity_poly.type
_entity_poly.pdbx_seq_one_letter_code
_entity_poly.pdbx_strand_id
1 'polypeptide(L)'
;GYVRANNIYSTRTYVIGFLEVFGEIRSSELFVKGCIKARKIIANKIFLFSSSHSILLDVKGDFVLLKGKDGGKISVSTLRAKYAVLEWAYIHNIYADRAKVYSGVVFDRIKHIGELIVRDPYISIRLENINNIGRFNLQYNIYRHTS
;
A
#
# COMPACT_ATOMS: atom_id res chain seq x y z
N GLY A 1 19.95 6.09 2.46
CA GLY A 1 20.31 5.74 3.85
C GLY A 1 19.17 4.97 4.50
N TYR A 2 19.44 4.30 5.61
CA TYR A 2 18.44 3.66 6.45
C TYR A 2 18.16 4.55 7.66
N VAL A 3 16.89 4.92 7.87
CA VAL A 3 16.46 5.80 8.95
C VAL A 3 15.49 5.05 9.85
N ARG A 4 15.67 5.19 11.17
CA ARG A 4 14.73 4.71 12.18
C ARG A 4 14.16 5.89 12.94
N ALA A 5 12.85 5.90 13.15
CA ALA A 5 12.18 6.91 13.95
C ALA A 5 11.15 6.26 14.88
N ASN A 6 10.88 6.90 16.02
CA ASN A 6 9.75 6.49 16.84
C ASN A 6 8.46 7.07 16.27
N ASN A 7 8.38 8.39 16.15
CA ASN A 7 7.25 9.09 15.53
C ASN A 7 7.73 10.13 14.52
N ILE A 8 6.92 10.39 13.50
CA ILE A 8 7.15 11.45 12.51
C ILE A 8 5.88 12.28 12.40
N TYR A 9 5.98 13.55 12.78
CA TYR A 9 4.92 14.55 12.67
C TYR A 9 5.35 15.64 11.71
N SER A 10 4.60 15.83 10.63
CA SER A 10 4.96 16.83 9.62
C SER A 10 3.72 17.27 8.84
N THR A 11 3.79 18.39 8.13
CA THR A 11 2.75 18.70 7.13
C THR A 11 2.92 17.82 5.89
N ARG A 12 4.16 17.59 5.45
CA ARG A 12 4.51 16.74 4.31
C ARG A 12 5.72 15.87 4.66
N THR A 13 5.64 14.57 4.36
CA THR A 13 6.77 13.64 4.52
C THR A 13 7.13 13.03 3.17
N TYR A 14 8.39 13.15 2.79
CA TYR A 14 8.96 12.52 1.60
C TYR A 14 10.04 11.53 2.01
N VAL A 15 9.91 10.29 1.57
CA VAL A 15 10.85 9.21 1.88
C VAL A 15 11.39 8.65 0.59
N ILE A 16 12.71 8.70 0.44
CA ILE A 16 13.44 8.04 -0.65
C ILE A 16 14.45 7.10 0.00
N GLY A 17 14.34 5.79 -0.26
CA GLY A 17 15.16 4.77 0.39
C GLY A 17 14.43 4.02 1.51
N PHE A 18 15.10 3.73 2.63
CA PHE A 18 14.58 2.83 3.67
C PHE A 18 14.21 3.60 4.94
N LEU A 19 12.97 3.43 5.40
CA LEU A 19 12.47 4.03 6.64
C LEU A 19 11.75 2.99 7.50
N GLU A 20 12.06 2.97 8.80
CA GLU A 20 11.34 2.19 9.79
C GLU A 20 10.78 3.09 10.90
N VAL A 21 9.47 2.98 11.16
CA VAL A 21 8.76 3.77 12.17
C VAL A 21 7.99 2.87 13.13
N PHE A 22 8.39 2.88 14.39
CA PHE A 22 7.83 2.02 15.44
C PHE A 22 6.50 2.52 16.01
N GLY A 23 6.30 3.84 16.04
CA GLY A 23 5.11 4.51 16.52
C GLY A 23 4.18 4.89 15.38
N GLU A 24 4.05 6.18 15.10
CA GLU A 24 3.19 6.69 14.03
C GLU A 24 3.88 7.69 13.08
N ILE A 25 3.47 7.64 11.82
CA ILE A 25 3.65 8.74 10.87
C ILE A 25 2.32 9.45 10.76
N ARG A 26 2.29 10.74 11.10
CA ARG A 26 1.13 11.60 10.88
C ARG A 26 1.53 12.76 10.00
N SER A 27 0.92 12.85 8.83
CA SER A 27 1.20 13.89 7.86
C SER A 27 -0.04 14.31 7.09
N SER A 28 -0.06 15.48 6.45
CA SER A 28 -1.13 15.76 5.48
C SER A 28 -0.88 15.00 4.18
N GLU A 29 0.37 14.94 3.74
CA GLU A 29 0.79 14.25 2.51
C GLU A 29 2.03 13.40 2.79
N LEU A 30 1.94 12.10 2.50
CA LEU A 30 3.07 11.17 2.59
C LEU A 30 3.39 10.62 1.20
N PHE A 31 4.64 10.78 0.78
CA PHE A 31 5.17 10.14 -0.41
C PHE A 31 6.36 9.26 -0.04
N VAL A 32 6.29 8.00 -0.44
CA VAL A 32 7.36 7.02 -0.26
C VAL A 32 7.71 6.43 -1.62
N LYS A 33 8.96 6.60 -2.02
CA LYS A 33 9.60 5.88 -3.12
C LYS A 33 10.75 5.07 -2.55
N GLY A 34 10.48 3.84 -2.17
CA GLY A 34 11.42 3.07 -1.37
C GLY A 34 10.73 2.01 -0.52
N CYS A 35 11.36 1.68 0.61
CA CYS A 35 10.88 0.67 1.54
C CYS A 35 10.49 1.33 2.85
N ILE A 36 9.30 1.03 3.32
CA ILE A 36 8.83 1.54 4.60
C ILE A 36 8.25 0.42 5.44
N LYS A 37 8.69 0.32 6.69
CA LYS A 37 8.06 -0.50 7.74
C LYS A 37 7.45 0.45 8.75
N ALA A 38 6.13 0.49 8.85
CA ALA A 38 5.47 1.42 9.76
C ALA A 38 4.36 0.72 10.55
N ARG A 39 4.32 0.96 11.86
CA ARG A 39 3.20 0.49 12.69
C ARG A 39 1.91 1.22 12.33
N LYS A 40 1.95 2.54 12.17
CA LYS A 40 0.75 3.33 11.85
C LYS A 40 1.09 4.50 10.94
N ILE A 41 0.28 4.68 9.90
CA ILE A 41 0.33 5.86 9.03
C ILE A 41 -1.06 6.50 9.00
N ILE A 42 -1.13 7.79 9.27
CA ILE A 42 -2.32 8.61 9.15
C ILE A 42 -1.99 9.80 8.26
N ALA A 43 -2.60 9.88 7.07
CA ALA A 43 -2.45 11.05 6.23
C ALA A 43 -3.62 11.32 5.31
N ASN A 44 -3.85 12.57 4.90
CA ASN A 44 -4.92 12.87 3.94
C ASN A 44 -4.63 12.22 2.58
N LYS A 45 -3.39 12.36 2.09
CA LYS A 45 -2.92 11.72 0.86
C LYS A 45 -1.71 10.84 1.13
N ILE A 46 -1.75 9.62 0.63
CA ILE A 46 -0.66 8.65 0.75
C ILE A 46 -0.28 8.15 -0.64
N PHE A 47 1.01 8.14 -0.93
CA PHE A 47 1.61 7.58 -2.13
C PHE A 47 2.72 6.60 -1.70
N LEU A 48 2.47 5.31 -1.86
CA LEU A 48 3.40 4.25 -1.49
C LEU A 48 3.83 3.49 -2.74
N PHE A 49 5.07 3.71 -3.15
CA PHE A 49 5.69 3.07 -4.31
C PHE A 49 6.96 2.36 -3.87
N SER A 50 6.97 1.03 -3.94
CA SER A 50 8.20 0.28 -3.70
C SER A 50 9.20 0.55 -4.81
N SER A 51 10.45 0.86 -4.46
CA SER A 51 11.55 0.92 -5.44
C SER A 51 12.10 -0.45 -5.82
N SER A 52 11.68 -1.51 -5.11
CA SER A 52 12.09 -2.89 -5.36
C SER A 52 10.87 -3.69 -5.84
N HIS A 53 10.95 -4.23 -7.05
CA HIS A 53 9.96 -5.16 -7.59
C HIS A 53 9.82 -6.32 -6.60
N SER A 54 8.62 -6.50 -6.06
CA SER A 54 8.33 -7.64 -5.20
C SER A 54 7.77 -8.75 -6.08
N ILE A 55 8.23 -9.97 -5.92
CA ILE A 55 7.57 -11.13 -6.55
C ILE A 55 6.56 -11.64 -5.51
N LEU A 56 5.31 -11.78 -5.93
CA LEU A 56 4.31 -12.51 -5.16
C LEU A 56 4.74 -13.98 -5.15
N LEU A 57 5.26 -14.46 -4.02
CA LEU A 57 5.87 -15.79 -3.92
C LEU A 57 4.83 -16.90 -3.76
N ASP A 58 3.79 -16.63 -2.98
CA ASP A 58 2.76 -17.63 -2.68
C ASP A 58 1.48 -16.97 -2.14
N VAL A 59 0.34 -17.57 -2.46
CA VAL A 59 -0.98 -17.34 -1.87
C VAL A 59 -1.46 -18.68 -1.33
N LYS A 60 -0.75 -19.22 -0.33
CA LYS A 60 -1.16 -20.44 0.37
C LYS A 60 -1.63 -20.08 1.77
N GLY A 61 -2.95 -20.22 1.98
CA GLY A 61 -3.62 -20.00 3.26
C GLY A 61 -3.89 -18.52 3.56
N ASP A 62 -3.80 -18.18 4.85
CA ASP A 62 -4.15 -16.88 5.42
C ASP A 62 -3.03 -15.84 5.31
N PHE A 63 -2.10 -15.90 4.35
CA PHE A 63 -1.08 -14.85 4.18
C PHE A 63 -0.61 -14.75 2.72
N VAL A 64 -0.30 -13.54 2.27
CA VAL A 64 0.39 -13.33 0.98
C VAL A 64 1.84 -12.98 1.25
N LEU A 65 2.74 -13.83 0.76
CA LEU A 65 4.18 -13.62 0.87
C LEU A 65 4.68 -12.85 -0.35
N LEU A 66 4.89 -11.54 -0.22
CA LEU A 66 5.68 -10.76 -1.19
C LEU A 66 7.17 -10.98 -0.86
N LYS A 67 8.09 -11.17 -1.81
CA LYS A 67 9.56 -11.09 -1.57
C LYS A 67 10.15 -10.05 -2.52
N GLY A 68 10.66 -8.96 -1.95
CA GLY A 68 11.49 -8.02 -2.70
C GLY A 68 12.84 -8.67 -3.01
N LYS A 69 13.37 -8.46 -4.22
CA LYS A 69 14.70 -8.93 -4.64
C LYS A 69 15.81 -8.53 -3.65
N ASP A 70 15.65 -7.37 -2.99
CA ASP A 70 16.63 -6.79 -2.05
C ASP A 70 16.12 -6.73 -0.59
N GLY A 71 15.11 -7.52 -0.23
CA GLY A 71 14.55 -7.56 1.14
C GLY A 71 13.70 -6.34 1.55
N GLY A 72 13.64 -5.32 0.70
CA GLY A 72 12.83 -4.13 0.88
C GLY A 72 11.37 -4.33 0.48
N LYS A 73 10.43 -4.08 1.39
CA LYS A 73 8.98 -4.09 1.13
C LYS A 73 8.33 -2.91 1.83
N ILE A 74 7.23 -2.43 1.27
CA ILE A 74 6.31 -1.55 2.00
C ILE A 74 5.42 -2.47 2.86
N SER A 75 5.54 -2.35 4.17
CA SER A 75 4.73 -3.07 5.15
C SER A 75 4.16 -2.10 6.18
N VAL A 76 2.84 -2.02 6.27
CA VAL A 76 2.15 -1.08 7.15
C VAL A 76 1.09 -1.82 7.96
N SER A 77 1.19 -1.76 9.29
CA SER A 77 0.21 -2.44 10.15
C SER A 77 -1.15 -1.74 10.15
N THR A 78 -1.19 -0.40 10.17
CA THR A 78 -2.43 0.36 10.01
C THR A 78 -2.23 1.58 9.11
N LEU A 79 -3.02 1.67 8.05
CA LEU A 79 -3.04 2.78 7.11
C LEU A 79 -4.41 3.47 7.14
N ARG A 80 -4.44 4.75 7.52
CA ARG A 80 -5.64 5.60 7.46
C ARG A 80 -5.41 6.76 6.50
N ALA A 81 -6.26 6.87 5.48
CA ALA A 81 -6.18 7.97 4.53
C ALA A 81 -7.52 8.48 4.02
N LYS A 82 -7.55 9.69 3.45
CA LYS A 82 -8.66 10.07 2.56
C LYS A 82 -8.42 9.51 1.16
N TYR A 83 -7.19 9.65 0.67
CA TYR A 83 -6.77 9.14 -0.62
C TYR A 83 -5.46 8.36 -0.51
N ALA A 84 -5.44 7.13 -1.00
CA ALA A 84 -4.26 6.27 -1.03
C ALA A 84 -3.95 5.81 -2.46
N VAL A 85 -2.69 5.90 -2.85
CA VAL A 85 -2.15 5.31 -4.09
C VAL A 85 -1.07 4.32 -3.70
N LEU A 86 -1.24 3.06 -4.08
CA LEU A 86 -0.45 1.95 -3.57
C LEU A 86 0.09 1.08 -4.71
N GLU A 87 1.35 0.70 -4.59
CA GLU A 87 2.05 -0.24 -5.47
C GLU A 87 3.05 -1.07 -4.66
N TRP A 88 3.05 -2.39 -4.84
CA TRP A 88 3.93 -3.34 -4.14
C TRP A 88 3.92 -3.17 -2.61
N ALA A 89 2.71 -3.02 -2.05
CA ALA A 89 2.50 -2.71 -0.63
C ALA A 89 1.70 -3.79 0.08
N TYR A 90 2.18 -4.18 1.26
CA TYR A 90 1.47 -5.05 2.18
C TYR A 90 0.86 -4.23 3.32
N ILE A 91 -0.47 -4.18 3.37
CA ILE A 91 -1.20 -3.37 4.34
C ILE A 91 -2.06 -4.29 5.20
N HIS A 92 -1.79 -4.33 6.50
CA HIS A 92 -2.54 -5.22 7.39
C HIS A 92 -3.96 -4.71 7.65
N ASN A 93 -4.11 -3.43 8.00
CA ASN A 93 -5.41 -2.80 8.22
C ASN A 93 -5.49 -1.51 7.42
N ILE A 94 -6.48 -1.40 6.53
CA ILE A 94 -6.72 -0.19 5.74
C ILE A 94 -8.07 0.44 6.06
N TYR A 95 -8.06 1.76 6.23
CA TYR A 95 -9.21 2.64 6.24
C TYR A 95 -8.96 3.78 5.24
N ALA A 96 -9.67 3.82 4.12
CA ALA A 96 -9.51 4.87 3.12
C ALA A 96 -10.84 5.30 2.49
N ASP A 97 -11.05 6.60 2.25
CA ASP A 97 -12.25 7.03 1.50
C ASP A 97 -12.12 6.60 0.03
N ARG A 98 -10.91 6.70 -0.53
CA ARG A 98 -10.56 6.21 -1.88
C ARG A 98 -9.16 5.59 -1.89
N ALA A 99 -9.05 4.39 -2.47
CA ALA A 99 -7.79 3.71 -2.71
C ALA A 99 -7.62 3.40 -4.20
N LYS A 100 -6.50 3.83 -4.78
CA LYS A 100 -6.08 3.43 -6.12
C LYS A 100 -4.90 2.48 -5.98
N VAL A 101 -5.02 1.33 -6.59
CA VAL A 101 -4.06 0.25 -6.49
C VAL A 101 -3.54 -0.11 -7.89
N TYR A 102 -2.22 -0.14 -7.99
CA TYR A 102 -1.51 -0.62 -9.16
C TYR A 102 -1.19 -2.11 -8.95
N SER A 103 0.06 -2.53 -9.10
CA SER A 103 0.45 -3.94 -9.04
C SER A 103 0.90 -4.36 -7.64
N GLY A 104 0.66 -5.62 -7.28
CA GLY A 104 1.29 -6.28 -6.13
C GLY A 104 0.90 -5.73 -4.76
N VAL A 105 -0.30 -5.15 -4.66
CA VAL A 105 -0.85 -4.70 -3.38
C VAL A 105 -1.62 -5.84 -2.72
N VAL A 106 -1.40 -5.97 -1.42
CA VAL A 106 -2.10 -6.96 -0.60
C VAL A 106 -2.75 -6.26 0.58
N PHE A 107 -4.01 -6.58 0.79
CA PHE A 107 -4.75 -6.19 1.99
C PHE A 107 -5.05 -7.42 2.84
N ASP A 108 -4.55 -7.42 4.08
CA ASP A 108 -4.88 -8.47 5.06
C ASP A 108 -6.31 -8.29 5.57
N ARG A 109 -6.65 -7.07 6.04
CA ARG A 109 -7.99 -6.68 6.50
C ARG A 109 -8.38 -5.30 5.97
N ILE A 110 -9.49 -5.24 5.24
CA ILE A 110 -10.08 -3.97 4.80
C ILE A 110 -11.10 -3.56 5.86
N LYS A 111 -10.81 -2.50 6.62
CA LYS A 111 -11.77 -1.96 7.60
C LYS A 111 -12.81 -1.09 6.92
N HIS A 112 -12.38 -0.30 5.94
CA HIS A 112 -13.26 0.49 5.08
C HIS A 112 -12.49 0.96 3.85
N ILE A 113 -13.04 0.76 2.66
CA ILE A 113 -12.64 1.49 1.45
C ILE A 113 -13.90 2.03 0.78
N GLY A 114 -14.07 3.36 0.72
CA GLY A 114 -15.24 3.95 0.04
C GLY A 114 -15.24 3.63 -1.46
N GLU A 115 -14.12 3.86 -2.14
CA GLU A 115 -13.91 3.52 -3.55
C GLU A 115 -12.54 2.86 -3.77
N LEU A 116 -12.53 1.64 -4.32
CA LEU A 116 -11.33 0.92 -4.73
C LEU A 116 -11.19 0.94 -6.25
N ILE A 117 -10.10 1.50 -6.77
CA ILE A 117 -9.78 1.55 -8.20
C ILE A 117 -8.55 0.68 -8.46
N VAL A 118 -8.74 -0.40 -9.22
CA VAL A 118 -7.69 -1.35 -9.60
C VAL A 118 -7.22 -1.07 -11.03
N ARG A 119 -5.92 -0.82 -11.23
CA ARG A 119 -5.34 -0.61 -12.57
C ARG A 119 -4.58 -1.80 -13.15
N ASP A 120 -4.25 -2.79 -12.34
CA ASP A 120 -3.46 -3.96 -12.72
C ASP A 120 -4.07 -5.22 -12.07
N PRO A 121 -4.21 -6.36 -12.78
CA PRO A 121 -4.86 -7.55 -12.23
C PRO A 121 -4.09 -8.25 -11.09
N TYR A 122 -2.82 -7.92 -10.83
CA TYR A 122 -2.02 -8.59 -9.79
C TYR A 122 -2.30 -8.04 -8.39
N ILE A 123 -3.53 -8.17 -7.93
CA ILE A 123 -3.98 -7.77 -6.59
C ILE A 123 -4.56 -8.97 -5.85
N SER A 124 -4.19 -9.09 -4.58
CA SER A 124 -4.76 -10.11 -3.68
C SER A 124 -5.58 -9.44 -2.58
N ILE A 125 -6.89 -9.70 -2.59
CA ILE A 125 -7.86 -9.27 -1.58
C ILE A 125 -8.50 -10.53 -0.99
N ARG A 126 -8.52 -10.68 0.33
CA ARG A 126 -9.28 -11.78 0.95
C ARG A 126 -10.78 -11.58 0.79
N LEU A 127 -11.51 -12.64 0.49
CA LEU A 127 -12.96 -12.60 0.22
C LEU A 127 -13.78 -12.00 1.39
N GLU A 128 -13.39 -12.29 2.63
CA GLU A 128 -14.04 -11.74 3.84
C GLU A 128 -14.00 -10.21 3.95
N ASN A 129 -13.10 -9.56 3.21
CA ASN A 129 -12.89 -8.12 3.25
C ASN A 129 -13.67 -7.34 2.19
N ILE A 130 -14.26 -8.02 1.20
CA ILE A 130 -14.91 -7.36 0.06
C ILE A 130 -16.13 -6.54 0.50
N ASN A 131 -16.86 -7.01 1.51
CA ASN A 131 -18.05 -6.31 2.04
C ASN A 131 -17.75 -4.93 2.61
N ASN A 132 -16.48 -4.63 2.93
CA ASN A 132 -16.05 -3.33 3.44
C ASN A 132 -15.62 -2.35 2.34
N ILE A 133 -15.84 -2.71 1.06
CA ILE A 133 -15.57 -1.89 -0.12
C ILE A 133 -16.91 -1.33 -0.63
N GLY A 134 -17.07 -0.01 -0.67
CA GLY A 134 -18.30 0.63 -1.13
C GLY A 134 -18.48 0.56 -2.65
N ARG A 135 -17.45 0.95 -3.42
CA ARG A 135 -17.42 0.86 -4.88
C ARG A 135 -16.13 0.18 -5.34
N PHE A 136 -16.25 -0.76 -6.28
CA PHE A 136 -15.11 -1.45 -6.88
C PHE A 136 -15.05 -1.15 -8.37
N ASN A 137 -13.95 -0.54 -8.81
CA ASN A 137 -13.72 -0.12 -10.20
C ASN A 137 -12.47 -0.81 -10.74
N LEU A 138 -12.63 -1.58 -11.80
CA LEU A 138 -11.55 -2.29 -12.47
C LEU A 138 -11.22 -1.56 -13.78
N GLN A 139 -10.05 -0.92 -13.83
CA GLN A 139 -9.58 -0.12 -14.95
C GLN A 139 -8.43 -0.84 -15.65
N TYR A 140 -8.70 -1.56 -16.74
CA TYR A 140 -7.64 -2.13 -17.57
C TYR A 140 -7.25 -1.18 -18.71
N ASN A 141 -5.95 -0.95 -18.86
CA ASN A 141 -5.42 -0.42 -20.12
C ASN A 141 -5.34 -1.58 -21.11
N ILE A 142 -6.32 -1.69 -22.01
CA ILE A 142 -6.20 -2.58 -23.17
C ILE A 142 -5.18 -1.93 -24.11
N TYR A 143 -3.91 -2.33 -24.01
CA TYR A 143 -2.94 -2.04 -25.05
C TYR A 143 -3.37 -2.82 -26.30
N ARG A 144 -4.03 -2.12 -27.24
CA ARG A 144 -4.17 -2.65 -28.61
C ARG A 144 -2.76 -2.72 -29.19
N HIS A 145 -2.23 -3.93 -29.32
CA HIS A 145 -1.15 -4.18 -30.26
C HIS A 145 -1.66 -3.80 -31.65
N THR A 146 -1.27 -2.63 -32.16
CA THR A 146 -1.30 -2.38 -33.60
C THR A 146 -0.13 -3.17 -34.19
N SER A 147 -0.46 -4.32 -34.77
CA SER A 147 0.39 -5.10 -35.68
C SER A 147 0.77 -4.28 -36.91
#